data_AF-A0A1I8JNF2-F1
#
_entry.id   AF-A0A1I8JNF2-F1
#
_cell.length_a   1.000
_cell.length_b   1.000
_cell.length_c   1.000
_cell.angle_alpha   90.00
_cell.angle_beta   90.00
_cell.angle_gamma   90.00
#
_symmetry.space_group_name_H-M   'P 1'
#
loop_
_entity.id
_entity.type
_entity.pdbx_description
1 polymer ?
#
loop_
_entity_poly.entity_id
_entity_poly.type
_entity_poly.pdbx_seq_one_letter_code
_entity_poly.pdbx_strand_id
1 'polypeptide(L)' 'MIKAKSQFKRRSTANNVDIIIPVPADVDSPKFKTTVGSCRYQPRAALWCGSIKSISLAAREFIIEVRILD' A
#
# COMPACT_ATOMS: atom_id res chain seq x y z
N MET A 1 5.60 3.02 -9.32
CA MET A 1 4.13 3.04 -9.12
C MET A 1 3.67 1.62 -8.82
N ILE A 2 2.95 1.40 -7.72
CA ILE A 2 2.50 0.07 -7.29
C ILE A 2 0.98 0.02 -7.41
N LYS A 3 0.45 -1.07 -8.00
CA LYS A 3 -0.99 -1.24 -8.18
C LYS A 3 -1.43 -2.50 -7.45
N ALA A 4 -2.43 -2.37 -6.60
CA ALA A 4 -3.05 -3.48 -5.88
C ALA A 4 -4.45 -3.73 -6.42
N LYS A 5 -4.77 -4.98 -6.75
CA LYS A 5 -6.06 -5.38 -7.33
C LYS A 5 -6.71 -6.44 -6.47
N SER A 6 -7.98 -6.23 -6.12
CA SER A 6 -8.78 -7.22 -5.42
C SER A 6 -9.26 -8.31 -6.38
N GLN A 7 -9.01 -9.58 -6.04
CA GLN A 7 -9.39 -10.75 -6.85
C GLN A 7 -10.18 -11.78 -6.03
N PHE A 8 -11.24 -11.32 -5.34
CA PHE A 8 -12.12 -12.18 -4.55
C PHE A 8 -13.56 -12.15 -5.08
N LYS A 9 -14.49 -12.93 -4.50
CA LYS A 9 -15.90 -12.96 -4.95
C LYS A 9 -16.62 -11.67 -4.59
N ARG A 10 -17.69 -11.31 -5.33
CA ARG A 10 -18.42 -10.02 -5.17
C ARG A 10 -18.94 -9.73 -3.75
N ARG A 11 -19.29 -10.76 -2.98
CA ARG A 11 -19.76 -10.62 -1.59
C ARG A 11 -18.64 -10.73 -0.55
N SER A 12 -17.40 -10.92 -0.99
CA SER A 12 -16.24 -10.99 -0.11
C SER A 12 -15.68 -9.58 0.10
N THR A 13 -15.21 -9.32 1.31
CA THR A 13 -14.53 -8.08 1.69
C THR A 13 -13.29 -8.48 2.48
N ALA A 14 -12.13 -7.96 2.08
CA ALA A 14 -10.92 -8.11 2.88
C ALA A 14 -10.85 -6.96 3.87
N ASN A 15 -10.70 -7.26 5.16
CA ASN A 15 -10.59 -6.28 6.23
C ASN A 15 -9.17 -6.27 6.77
N ASN A 16 -8.73 -5.12 7.30
CA ASN A 16 -7.42 -4.96 7.92
C ASN A 16 -6.28 -5.46 7.00
N VAL A 17 -6.29 -5.00 5.75
CA VAL A 17 -5.30 -5.40 4.76
C VAL A 17 -4.03 -4.58 4.97
N ASP A 18 -2.94 -5.25 5.32
CA ASP A 18 -1.61 -4.67 5.36
C ASP A 18 -0.81 -5.09 4.12
N ILE A 19 -0.20 -4.09 3.48
CA ILE A 19 0.64 -4.23 2.30
C ILE A 19 2.05 -3.85 2.71
N ILE A 20 2.95 -4.84 2.78
CA ILE A 20 4.34 -4.65 3.17
C ILE A 20 5.20 -4.73 1.92
N ILE A 21 5.99 -3.69 1.68
CA ILE A 21 6.83 -3.57 0.49
C ILE A 21 8.25 -3.24 0.97
N PRO A 22 9.24 -4.11 0.71
CA PRO A 22 10.62 -3.79 1.02
C PRO A 22 11.08 -2.62 0.15
N VAL A 23 11.80 -1.70 0.77
CA VAL A 23 12.45 -0.59 0.06
C VAL A 23 13.96 -0.67 0.27
N PRO A 24 14.75 -0.09 -0.62
CA PRO A 24 16.19 0.01 -0.45
C PRO A 24 16.56 0.77 0.84
N ALA A 25 17.69 0.43 1.45
CA ALA A 25 18.12 0.98 2.75
C ALA A 25 18.70 2.40 2.66
N ASP A 26 19.04 2.84 1.46
CA ASP A 26 19.54 4.17 1.07
C ASP A 26 18.43 5.21 0.93
N VAL A 27 17.18 4.84 1.21
CA VAL A 27 16.02 5.72 1.08
C VAL A 27 15.80 6.56 2.34
N ASP A 28 16.19 7.83 2.28
CA ASP A 28 16.15 8.75 3.42
C ASP A 28 14.80 9.50 3.53
N SER A 29 14.17 9.86 2.40
CA SER A 29 12.93 10.68 2.38
C SER A 29 11.88 10.24 1.35
N PRO A 30 11.32 9.03 1.48
CA PRO A 30 10.33 8.55 0.54
C PRO A 30 8.99 9.29 0.67
N LYS A 31 8.39 9.67 -0.45
CA LYS A 31 7.05 10.30 -0.51
C LYS A 31 6.01 9.29 -0.97
N PHE A 32 4.97 9.13 -0.18
CA PHE A 32 3.91 8.16 -0.46
C PHE A 32 2.60 8.88 -0.79
N LYS A 33 1.96 8.43 -1.86
CA LYS A 33 0.63 8.87 -2.24
C LYS A 33 -0.24 7.62 -2.44
N THR A 34 -1.22 7.43 -1.56
CA THR A 34 -2.22 6.37 -1.70
C THR A 34 -3.56 6.98 -2.05
N THR A 35 -4.35 6.28 -2.88
CA THR A 35 -5.75 6.66 -3.14
C THR A 35 -6.66 6.22 -1.98
N VAL A 36 -6.30 5.15 -1.26
CA VAL A 36 -7.12 4.54 -0.20
C VAL A 36 -6.24 4.04 0.94
N GLY A 37 -6.70 4.22 2.18
CA GLY A 37 -5.98 3.76 3.38
C GLY A 37 -4.92 4.75 3.86
N SER A 38 -4.02 4.26 4.71
CA SER A 38 -2.88 5.01 5.24
C SER A 38 -1.58 4.31 4.88
N CYS A 39 -0.49 5.06 4.87
CA CYS A 39 0.84 4.56 4.54
C CYS A 39 1.86 5.08 5.54
N ARG A 40 2.79 4.21 5.94
CA ARG A 40 3.87 4.50 6.87
C ARG A 40 5.18 3.92 6.33
N TYR A 41 6.27 4.63 6.59
CA TYR A 41 7.61 4.13 6.34
C TYR A 41 8.29 3.74 7.65
N GLN A 42 8.96 2.60 7.63
CA GLN A 42 9.72 2.06 8.75
C GLN A 42 11.20 2.01 8.38
N PRO A 43 11.97 3.10 8.61
CA PRO A 43 13.36 3.20 8.17
C PRO A 43 14.25 2.14 8.81
N ARG A 44 14.02 1.80 10.09
CA ARG A 44 14.78 0.76 10.81
C ARG A 44 14.66 -0.64 10.17
N ALA A 45 13.57 -0.92 9.47
CA ALA A 45 13.35 -2.20 8.80
C ALA A 45 13.52 -2.11 7.27
N ALA A 46 13.78 -0.91 6.73
CA ALA A 46 13.72 -0.63 5.29
C ALA A 46 12.41 -1.15 4.66
N LEU A 47 11.29 -0.93 5.36
CA LEU A 47 9.96 -1.37 4.91
C LEU A 47 9.02 -0.19 4.72
N TRP A 48 8.26 -0.24 3.63
CA TRP A 48 7.05 0.53 3.49
C TRP A 48 5.84 -0.33 3.86
N CYS A 49 4.94 0.23 4.67
CA CYS A 49 3.74 -0.45 5.16
C CYS A 49 2.51 0.39 4.83
N GLY A 50 1.63 -0.13 3.98
CA GLY A 50 0.31 0.43 3.71
C GLY A 50 -0.78 -0.34 4.45
N SER A 51 -1.69 0.35 5.13
CA SER A 51 -2.83 -0.25 5.82
C SER A 51 -4.14 0.21 5.19
N ILE A 52 -5.00 -0.74 4.83
CA ILE A 52 -6.33 -0.49 4.27
C ILE A 52 -7.39 -1.15 5.15
N LYS A 53 -8.32 -0.33 5.65
CA LYS A 53 -9.34 -0.79 6.61
C LYS A 53 -10.25 -1.86 6.00
N SER A 54 -10.76 -1.64 4.80
CA SER A 54 -11.56 -2.62 4.07
C SER A 54 -11.44 -2.44 2.56
N ILE A 55 -11.41 -3.56 1.86
CA ILE A 55 -11.37 -3.64 0.41
C ILE A 55 -12.58 -4.47 -0.03
N SER A 56 -13.50 -3.85 -0.77
CA SER A 56 -14.67 -4.50 -1.36
C SER A 56 -14.55 -4.53 -2.89
N LEU A 57 -15.29 -5.44 -3.55
CA LEU A 57 -15.19 -5.62 -5.00
C LEU A 57 -15.67 -4.40 -5.82
N ALA A 58 -16.40 -3.46 -5.20
CA ALA A 58 -16.80 -2.22 -5.86
C ALA A 58 -15.60 -1.31 -6.18
N ALA A 59 -14.52 -1.44 -5.40
CA ALA A 59 -13.24 -0.80 -5.66
C ALA A 59 -12.33 -1.81 -6.38
N ARG A 60 -12.52 -1.92 -7.69
CA ARG A 60 -11.89 -2.91 -8.56
C ARG A 60 -10.37 -2.80 -8.60
N GLU A 61 -9.80 -1.61 -8.38
CA GLU A 61 -8.36 -1.36 -8.48
C GLU A 61 -7.96 -0.24 -7.51
N PHE A 62 -6.86 -0.46 -6.79
CA PHE A 62 -6.26 0.55 -5.91
C PHE A 62 -4.88 0.87 -6.43
N ILE A 63 -4.60 2.17 -6.51
CA ILE A 63 -3.31 2.66 -6.92
C ILE A 63 -2.59 3.19 -5.69
N ILE A 64 -1.38 2.67 -5.48
CA ILE A 64 -0.48 3.13 -4.45
C ILE A 64 0.77 3.65 -5.16
N GLU A 65 0.86 4.97 -5.26
CA GLU A 65 2.03 5.62 -5.83
C GLU A 65 3.06 5.86 -4.73
N VAL A 66 4.04 4.97 -4.66
CA VAL A 66 5.27 5.20 -3.89
C VAL A 66 6.26 5.92 -4.81
N ARG A 67 6.65 7.13 -4.44
CA ARG A 67 7.81 7.83 -5.02
C ARG A 67 8.93 7.81 -4.00
N ILE A 68 9.97 7.07 -4.33
CA ILE A 68 11.26 7.21 -3.68
C ILE A 68 11.87 8.45 -4.33
N LEU A 69 12.08 9.51 -3.55
CA LEU A 69 12.89 10.63 -3.98
C LEU A 69 14.29 10.36 -3.44
N ASP A 70 15.26 10.31 -4.34
CA ASP A 70 16.69 10.40 -4.01
C ASP A 70 17.00 11.75 -3.34
#